data_AF-A0A1X7U1E0-F1
#
_entry.id   AF-A0A1X7U1E0-F1
#
_cell.length_a   1.000
_cell.length_b   1.000
_cell.length_c   1.000
_cell.angle_alpha   90.00
_cell.angle_beta   90.00
_cell.angle_gamma   90.00
#
_symmetry.space_group_name_H-M   'P 1'
#
loop_
_entity.id
_entity.type
_entity.pdbx_description
1 polymer ?
#
loop_
_entity_poly.entity_id
_entity_poly.type
_entity_poly.pdbx_seq_one_letter_code
_entity_poly.pdbx_strand_id
1 'polypeptide(L)'
;MCNNTILQDCEEDFCLNGATCQIVAGAYLCICSDGFTGPNCGTEIVVSSPIPTTSTTPPGSNKASSVNTWIIIIIALVVILMAIVAVITVSVCLCFVKRRKVKSYTKNEYEAEMIEKLEMK
;
A
#
# COMPACT_ATOMS: atom_id res chain seq x y z
N MET A 1 -6.51 50.74 9.21
CA MET A 1 -5.37 50.13 9.93
C MET A 1 -5.60 48.62 9.93
N CYS A 2 -4.79 47.85 9.19
CA CYS A 2 -4.76 46.41 9.39
C CYS A 2 -4.03 46.16 10.71
N ASN A 3 -4.79 46.05 11.80
CA ASN A 3 -4.27 45.48 13.03
C ASN A 3 -4.05 44.00 12.77
N ASN A 4 -2.87 43.66 12.26
CA ASN A 4 -2.42 42.30 12.18
C ASN A 4 -2.24 41.86 13.64
N THR A 5 -3.10 40.97 14.11
CA THR A 5 -2.82 40.18 15.29
C THR A 5 -1.63 39.32 14.92
N ILE A 6 -0.43 39.72 15.33
CA ILE A 6 0.78 38.92 15.18
C ILE A 6 0.47 37.59 15.86
N LEU A 7 0.57 36.50 15.10
CA LEU A 7 0.42 35.15 15.62
C LEU A 7 1.35 34.99 16.83
N GLN A 8 0.76 34.74 18.01
CA GLN A 8 1.38 34.06 19.15
C GLN A 8 2.83 34.49 19.42
N ASP A 9 2.99 35.73 19.89
CA ASP A 9 4.13 36.04 20.75
C ASP A 9 4.15 35.03 21.91
N CYS A 10 5.34 34.78 22.48
CA CYS A 10 5.52 33.88 23.61
C CYS A 10 4.68 34.31 24.82
N GLU A 11 3.40 33.97 24.83
CA GLU A 11 2.50 34.14 25.95
C GLU A 11 2.92 33.12 27.01
N GLU A 12 2.89 33.54 28.27
CA GLU A 12 3.60 32.89 29.38
C GLU A 12 3.19 31.42 29.64
N ASP A 13 2.16 30.91 28.96
CA ASP A 13 1.58 29.58 29.15
C ASP A 13 1.84 28.58 27.99
N PHE A 14 2.46 28.96 26.88
CA PHE A 14 2.66 28.04 25.73
C PHE A 14 3.82 27.05 25.93
N CYS A 15 4.84 27.43 26.69
CA CYS A 15 5.99 26.56 26.99
C CYS A 15 6.00 26.26 28.49
N LEU A 16 5.81 24.99 28.84
CA LEU A 16 5.67 24.53 30.21
C LEU A 16 7.03 24.12 30.80
N ASN A 17 7.05 23.91 32.12
CA ASN A 17 8.17 23.30 32.84
C ASN A 17 9.52 24.04 32.69
N GLY A 18 9.47 25.37 32.64
CA GLY A 18 10.66 26.22 32.53
C GLY A 18 11.34 26.17 31.15
N ALA A 19 10.62 25.73 30.12
CA ALA A 19 11.08 25.79 28.75
C ALA A 19 11.21 27.23 28.23
N THR A 20 12.18 27.46 27.35
CA THR A 20 12.40 28.79 26.75
C THR A 20 11.59 28.93 25.47
N CYS A 21 10.78 29.97 25.38
CA CYS A 21 10.04 30.27 24.16
C CYS A 21 10.86 31.17 23.23
N GLN A 22 10.95 30.80 21.94
CA GLN A 22 11.58 31.60 20.89
C GLN A 22 10.69 31.66 19.65
N ILE A 23 10.69 32.82 18.98
CA ILE A 23 10.03 32.99 17.68
C ILE A 23 11.05 32.73 16.57
N VAL A 24 10.75 31.77 15.70
CA VAL A 24 11.59 31.40 14.54
C VAL A 24 10.73 31.44 13.28
N ALA A 25 11.13 32.26 12.30
CA ALA A 25 10.42 32.41 11.02
C ALA A 25 8.91 32.75 11.13
N GLY A 26 8.51 33.45 12.20
CA GLY A 26 7.12 33.85 12.43
C GLY A 26 6.25 32.78 13.11
N ALA A 27 6.85 31.71 13.65
CA ALA A 27 6.19 30.71 14.48
C ALA A 27 6.87 30.61 15.86
N TYR A 28 6.09 30.23 16.89
CA TYR A 28 6.62 29.95 18.22
C TYR A 28 7.29 28.57 18.27
N LEU A 29 8.40 28.47 19.01
CA LEU A 29 9.15 27.25 19.26
C LEU A 29 9.53 27.18 20.74
N CYS A 30 9.14 26.08 21.40
CA CYS A 30 9.54 25.81 22.78
C CYS A 30 10.84 24.99 22.81
N ILE A 31 11.88 25.53 23.45
CA ILE A 31 13.11 24.83 23.75
C ILE A 31 12.96 24.22 25.14
N CYS A 32 12.77 22.90 25.18
CA CYS A 32 12.52 22.17 26.42
C CYS A 32 13.77 22.07 27.29
N SER A 33 13.57 22.20 28.60
CA SER A 33 14.57 21.90 29.62
C SER A 33 14.80 20.39 29.73
N ASP A 34 15.95 20.01 30.29
CA ASP A 34 16.31 18.61 30.47
C ASP A 34 15.22 17.83 31.20
N GLY A 35 14.86 16.67 30.65
CA GLY A 35 13.81 15.82 31.21
C GLY A 35 12.39 16.15 30.74
N PHE A 36 12.20 17.11 29.81
CA PHE A 36 10.88 17.42 29.24
C PHE A 36 10.87 17.36 27.70
N THR A 37 9.72 17.02 27.13
CA THR A 37 9.50 16.89 25.68
C THR A 37 8.07 17.27 25.26
N GLY A 38 7.82 17.27 23.96
CA GLY A 38 6.56 17.67 23.34
C GLY A 38 6.54 19.13 22.86
N PRO A 39 5.51 19.52 22.08
CA PRO A 39 5.45 20.83 21.42
C PRO A 39 5.41 22.02 22.40
N ASN A 40 4.95 21.79 23.63
CA ASN A 40 4.91 22.76 24.73
C ASN A 40 5.77 22.32 25.92
N CYS A 41 6.62 21.30 25.79
CA CYS A 41 7.45 20.77 26.88
C CYS A 41 6.65 20.28 28.11
N GLY A 42 5.38 19.91 27.93
CA GLY A 42 4.51 19.44 29.00
C GLY A 42 4.70 17.97 29.39
N THR A 43 5.50 17.20 28.65
CA THR A 43 5.66 15.76 28.86
C THR A 43 7.00 15.46 29.51
N GLU A 44 6.99 14.85 30.70
CA GLU A 44 8.22 14.37 31.35
C GLU A 44 8.80 13.16 30.62
N ILE A 45 10.11 13.20 30.40
CA ILE A 45 10.88 12.07 29.91
C ILE A 45 11.18 11.20 31.12
N VAL A 46 10.42 10.11 31.28
CA VAL A 46 10.74 9.07 32.25
C VAL A 46 12.01 8.36 31.79
N VAL A 47 13.17 8.91 32.13
CA VAL A 47 14.45 8.27 31.94
C VAL A 47 14.59 7.24 33.06
N SER A 48 14.11 6.02 32.80
CA SER A 48 14.40 4.87 33.65
C SER A 48 15.88 4.46 33.52
N SER A 49 16.79 5.34 33.97
CA SER A 49 18.25 5.14 34.09
C SER A 49 19.01 4.76 32.79
N PRO A 50 20.30 5.11 32.67
CA PRO A 50 20.97 5.22 31.38
C PRO A 50 21.46 3.86 30.88
N ILE A 51 21.07 3.50 29.65
CA ILE A 51 21.86 2.60 28.80
C ILE A 51 22.63 3.49 27.81
N PRO A 52 23.96 3.38 27.71
CA PRO A 52 24.71 4.08 26.68
C PRO A 52 24.53 3.31 25.37
N THR A 53 23.54 3.65 24.56
CA THR A 53 23.46 3.16 23.17
C THR A 53 23.97 4.24 22.24
N THR A 54 25.24 4.10 21.88
CA THR A 54 25.76 4.56 20.59
C THR A 54 24.82 4.09 19.46
N SER A 55 24.07 5.00 18.85
CA SER A 55 23.36 4.79 17.58
C SER A 55 23.58 5.98 16.64
N THR A 56 24.84 6.17 16.24
CA THR A 56 25.15 6.91 15.01
C THR A 56 24.81 6.01 13.83
N THR A 57 23.62 6.16 13.24
CA THR A 57 23.31 5.65 11.90
C THR A 57 22.44 6.68 11.13
N PRO A 58 22.71 6.97 9.83
CA PRO A 58 22.02 8.02 9.06
C PRO A 58 20.55 7.69 8.71
N PRO A 59 19.77 8.63 8.12
CA PRO A 59 18.34 8.47 7.89
C PRO A 59 18.07 7.47 6.77
N GLY A 60 17.79 6.24 7.18
CA GLY A 60 17.18 5.21 6.37
C GLY A 60 16.27 4.40 7.28
N SER A 61 15.17 5.02 7.73
CA SER A 61 14.14 4.30 8.47
C SER A 61 13.55 3.25 7.53
N ASN A 62 14.12 2.05 7.57
CA ASN A 62 13.50 0.85 7.03
C ASN A 62 12.07 0.86 7.57
N LYS A 63 11.08 0.98 6.69
CA LYS A 63 9.67 0.86 7.08
C LYS A 63 9.55 -0.50 7.76
N ALA A 64 9.52 -0.52 9.09
CA ALA A 64 8.94 -1.61 9.86
C ALA A 64 7.43 -1.51 9.65
N SER A 65 7.01 -1.74 8.41
CA SER A 65 5.63 -2.05 8.11
C SER A 65 5.44 -3.43 8.71
N SER A 66 4.72 -3.50 9.83
CA SER A 66 4.16 -4.74 10.34
C SER A 66 3.08 -5.21 9.36
N VAL A 67 3.49 -5.52 8.12
CA VAL A 67 2.70 -6.28 7.18
C VAL A 67 2.84 -7.70 7.66
N ASN A 68 1.75 -8.28 8.11
CA ASN A 68 1.81 -9.66 8.54
C ASN A 68 2.26 -10.48 7.32
N THR A 69 3.44 -11.08 7.38
CA THR A 69 4.07 -11.76 6.23
C THR A 69 3.15 -12.83 5.63
N TRP A 70 2.24 -13.40 6.44
CA TRP A 70 1.20 -14.32 5.99
C TRP A 70 0.21 -13.71 4.99
N ILE A 71 -0.09 -12.42 5.07
CA ILE A 71 -1.01 -11.74 4.13
C ILE A 71 -0.43 -11.78 2.71
N ILE A 72 0.88 -11.57 2.55
CA ILE A 72 1.55 -11.64 1.25
C ILE A 72 1.46 -13.06 0.67
N ILE A 73 1.66 -14.08 1.51
CA ILE A 73 1.54 -15.48 1.12
C ILE A 73 0.10 -15.79 0.68
N ILE A 74 -0.91 -15.35 1.44
CA ILE A 74 -2.32 -15.55 1.07
C ILE A 74 -2.65 -14.86 -0.25
N ILE A 75 -2.24 -13.61 -0.44
CA ILE A 75 -2.46 -12.88 -1.69
C ILE A 75 -1.80 -13.62 -2.86
N ALA A 76 -0.56 -14.06 -2.70
CA ALA A 76 0.15 -14.82 -3.72
C ALA A 76 -0.58 -16.13 -4.08
N LEU A 77 -1.07 -16.88 -3.08
CA LEU A 77 -1.83 -18.10 -3.30
C LEU A 77 -3.16 -17.85 -4.04
N VAL A 78 -3.90 -16.80 -3.66
CA VAL A 78 -5.14 -16.41 -4.33
C VAL A 78 -4.87 -16.03 -5.79
N VAL A 79 -3.83 -15.26 -6.07
CA VAL A 79 -3.45 -14.88 -7.44
C VAL A 79 -3.06 -16.11 -8.26
N ILE A 80 -2.31 -17.05 -7.69
CA ILE A 80 -1.94 -18.31 -8.35
C ILE A 80 -3.18 -19.13 -8.66
N LEU A 81 -4.12 -19.27 -7.73
CA LEU A 81 -5.37 -20.00 -7.95
C LEU A 81 -6.22 -19.36 -9.05
N MET A 82 -6.35 -18.03 -9.05
CA MET A 82 -7.07 -17.30 -10.10
C MET A 82 -6.43 -17.49 -11.48
N ALA A 83 -5.10 -17.48 -11.56
CA ALA A 83 -4.36 -17.74 -12.80
C ALA A 83 -4.58 -19.17 -13.29
N ILE A 84 -4.53 -20.17 -12.40
CA ILE A 84 -4.79 -21.57 -12.74
C ILE A 84 -6.22 -21.74 -13.27
N VAL A 85 -7.21 -21.16 -12.60
CA VAL A 85 -8.62 -21.19 -13.04
C VAL A 85 -8.77 -20.53 -14.41
N ALA A 86 -8.11 -19.39 -14.65
CA ALA A 86 -8.11 -18.73 -15.95
C ALA A 86 -7.49 -19.62 -17.05
N VAL A 87 -6.36 -20.28 -16.76
CA VAL A 87 -5.72 -21.19 -17.73
C VAL A 87 -6.58 -22.42 -18.01
N ILE A 88 -7.21 -23.01 -16.99
CA ILE A 88 -8.12 -24.14 -17.16
C ILE A 88 -9.33 -23.73 -18.00
N THR A 89 -9.98 -22.61 -17.66
CA THR A 89 -11.14 -22.12 -18.40
C THR A 89 -10.80 -21.81 -19.85
N VAL A 90 -9.69 -21.12 -20.13
CA VAL A 90 -9.21 -20.87 -21.50
C VAL A 90 -8.91 -22.18 -22.22
N SER A 91 -8.23 -23.13 -21.58
CA SER A 91 -7.90 -24.43 -22.19
C SER A 91 -9.16 -25.24 -22.52
N VAL A 92 -10.14 -25.28 -21.61
CA VAL A 92 -11.44 -25.93 -21.83
C VAL A 92 -12.21 -25.24 -22.95
N CYS A 93 -12.26 -23.90 -22.95
CA CYS A 93 -12.90 -23.10 -24.00
C CYS A 93 -12.26 -23.37 -25.37
N LEU A 94 -10.93 -23.37 -25.47
CA LEU A 94 -10.20 -23.66 -26.71
C LEU A 94 -10.42 -25.10 -27.17
N CYS A 95 -10.34 -26.07 -26.25
CA CYS A 95 -10.66 -27.47 -26.55
C CYS A 95 -12.09 -27.63 -27.08
N PHE A 96 -13.04 -26.95 -26.46
CA PHE A 96 -14.44 -27.00 -26.85
C PHE A 96 -14.69 -26.31 -28.19
N VAL A 97 -14.11 -25.14 -28.43
CA VAL A 97 -14.16 -24.44 -29.71
C VAL A 97 -13.52 -25.29 -30.81
N LYS A 98 -12.36 -25.92 -30.53
CA LYS A 98 -11.70 -26.83 -31.46
C LYS A 98 -12.58 -28.04 -31.79
N ARG A 99 -13.19 -28.67 -30.78
CA ARG A 99 -14.13 -29.78 -30.98
C ARG A 99 -15.36 -29.35 -31.78
N ARG A 100 -15.92 -28.16 -31.50
CA ARG A 100 -17.03 -27.60 -32.27
C ARG A 100 -16.66 -27.39 -33.73
N LYS A 101 -15.47 -26.83 -34.00
CA LYS A 101 -14.97 -26.66 -35.37
C LYS A 101 -14.79 -28.01 -36.07
N VAL A 102 -14.14 -28.99 -35.45
CA VAL A 102 -13.99 -30.34 -35.99
C VAL A 102 -15.33 -30.95 -36.36
N LYS A 103 -16.32 -30.87 -35.46
CA LYS A 103 -17.67 -31.38 -35.72
C LYS A 103 -18.39 -30.63 -36.86
N SER A 104 -18.11 -29.33 -37.01
CA SER A 104 -18.65 -28.53 -38.12
C SER A 104 -17.99 -28.89 -39.46
N TYR A 105 -16.67 -29.11 -39.49
CA TYR A 105 -15.97 -29.53 -40.71
C TYR A 105 -16.51 -30.88 -41.20
N THR A 106 -16.64 -31.87 -40.32
CA THR A 106 -17.16 -33.20 -40.69
C THR A 106 -18.63 -33.15 -41.15
N LYS A 107 -19.43 -32.25 -40.58
CA LYS A 107 -20.84 -32.09 -41.00
C LYS A 107 -20.92 -31.49 -42.40
N ASN A 108 -20.17 -30.42 -42.66
CA ASN A 108 -20.16 -29.75 -43.95
C ASN A 108 -19.63 -30.68 -45.06
N GLU A 109 -18.64 -31.52 -44.74
CA GLU A 109 -18.09 -32.50 -45.69
C GLU A 109 -19.11 -33.59 -46.06
N TYR A 110 -19.85 -34.13 -45.07
CA TYR A 110 -20.93 -35.07 -45.33
C TYR A 110 -22.08 -34.44 -46.13
N GLU A 111 -22.45 -33.20 -45.83
CA GLU A 111 -23.46 -32.47 -46.60
C GLU A 111 -23.01 -32.23 -48.05
N ALA A 112 -21.73 -31.91 -48.28
CA ALA A 112 -21.17 -31.75 -49.63
C ALA A 112 -21.21 -33.07 -50.42
N GLU A 113 -20.78 -34.18 -49.82
CA GLU A 113 -20.78 -35.49 -50.48
C GLU A 113 -22.21 -35.97 -50.81
N MET A 114 -23.18 -35.66 -49.93
CA MET A 114 -24.59 -35.98 -50.16
C MET A 114 -25.21 -35.17 -51.31
N ILE A 115 -24.85 -33.89 -51.45
CA ILE A 115 -25.32 -33.03 -52.55
C ILE A 115 -24.75 -33.53 -53.89
N GLU A 116 -23.47 -33.89 -53.94
CA GLU A 116 -22.84 -34.42 -55.16
C GLU A 116 -23.53 -35.72 -55.65
N LYS A 117 -23.93 -36.60 -54.74
CA LYS A 117 -24.66 -37.84 -55.10
C LYS A 117 -26.10 -37.59 -55.58
N LEU A 118 -26.72 -36.46 -55.21
CA LEU A 118 -28.06 -36.09 -55.65
C LEU A 118 -28.05 -35.49 -57.07
N GLU A 119 -27.01 -34.75 -57.45
CA GLU A 119 -26.92 -34.14 -58.78
C GLU A 119 -26.59 -35.15 -59.91
N MET A 120 -26.09 -36.34 -59.56
CA MET A 120 -25.76 -37.42 -60.51
C MET A 120 -26.94 -38.37 -60.82
N LYS A 121 -28.17 -38.07 -60.39
CA LYS A 121 -29.34 -38.94 -60.58
C LYS A 121 -30.49 -38.24 -61.28
#